data_AF-W7DRF4-F1
#
_entry.id   AF-W7DRF4-F1
#
_cell.length_a   1.000
_cell.length_b   1.000
_cell.length_c   1.000
_cell.angle_alpha   90.00
_cell.angle_beta   90.00
_cell.angle_gamma   90.00
#
_symmetry.space_group_name_H-M   'P 1'
#
loop_
_entity.id
_entity.type
_entity.pdbx_description
1 polymer ?
#
loop_
_entity_poly.entity_id
_entity_poly.type
_entity_poly.pdbx_seq_one_letter_code
_entity_poly.pdbx_strand_id
1 'polypeptide(L)'
;MSNITDGIYIPHLKYEILTPALNYLGLGGSRAINQVTSTFLPEGYASGYTYSKQLGNGPAVGVMQMELTTYNDVWKNFLSTPSAVTWLRY
;
A
#
# COMPACT_ATOMS: atom_id res chain seq x y z
N MET A 1 -19.74 11.30 17.76
CA MET A 1 -19.01 10.03 17.97
C MET A 1 -18.82 9.40 16.61
N SER A 2 -17.58 9.30 16.12
CA SER A 2 -17.30 8.59 14.85
C SER A 2 -17.53 7.11 15.09
N ASN A 3 -18.39 6.48 14.30
CA ASN A 3 -18.54 5.03 14.28
C ASN A 3 -17.15 4.44 13.97
N ILE A 4 -16.53 3.83 14.97
CA ILE A 4 -15.29 3.09 14.78
C ILE A 4 -15.68 1.92 13.89
N THR A 5 -15.27 1.98 12.62
CA THR A 5 -15.31 0.82 11.75
C THR A 5 -14.20 -0.11 12.20
N ASP A 6 -14.46 -1.40 12.35
CA ASP A 6 -13.47 -2.40 12.77
C ASP A 6 -12.34 -2.64 11.73
N GLY A 7 -12.25 -1.81 10.69
CA GLY A 7 -11.17 -1.79 9.71
C GLY A 7 -10.86 -0.38 9.23
N ILE A 8 -10.07 -0.27 8.16
CA ILE A 8 -9.47 1.00 7.80
C ILE A 8 -10.48 2.03 7.26
N TYR A 9 -10.47 3.24 7.83
CA TYR A 9 -11.21 4.37 7.31
C TYR A 9 -10.52 4.90 6.05
N ILE A 10 -11.25 4.93 4.92
CA ILE A 10 -10.67 5.21 3.59
C ILE A 10 -9.93 6.57 3.52
N PRO A 11 -10.44 7.67 4.10
CA PRO A 11 -9.66 8.90 4.16
C PRO A 11 -8.32 8.77 4.90
N HIS A 12 -8.24 8.01 6.01
CA HIS A 12 -6.96 7.75 6.68
C HIS A 12 -6.03 6.93 5.78
N LEU A 13 -6.53 5.89 5.11
CA LEU A 13 -5.75 5.16 4.11
C LEU A 13 -5.17 6.12 3.07
N LYS A 14 -5.98 7.00 2.49
CA LYS A 14 -5.54 7.91 1.43
C LYS A 14 -4.55 8.96 1.92
N TYR A 15 -4.84 9.63 3.03
CA TYR A 15 -4.09 10.83 3.45
C TYR A 15 -2.94 10.51 4.41
N GLU A 16 -3.05 9.49 5.24
CA GLU A 16 -2.06 9.18 6.28
C GLU A 16 -1.12 8.04 5.88
N ILE A 17 -1.51 7.20 4.93
CA ILE A 17 -0.70 6.06 4.48
C ILE A 17 -0.25 6.23 3.03
N LEU A 18 -1.19 6.31 2.09
CA LEU A 18 -0.87 6.31 0.66
C LEU A 18 -0.19 7.61 0.23
N THR A 19 -0.67 8.77 0.69
CA THR A 19 -0.07 10.06 0.36
C THR A 19 1.40 10.15 0.79
N PRO A 20 1.79 9.90 2.05
CA PRO A 20 3.20 9.97 2.44
C PRO A 20 4.05 8.90 1.75
N ALA A 21 3.56 7.67 1.59
CA ALA A 21 4.29 6.60 0.91
C ALA A 21 4.57 6.94 -0.57
N LEU A 22 3.56 7.41 -1.31
CA LEU A 22 3.71 7.79 -2.71
C LEU A 22 4.59 9.04 -2.87
N ASN A 23 4.50 10.00 -1.95
CA ASN A 23 5.37 11.17 -1.95
C ASN A 23 6.83 10.78 -1.71
N TYR A 24 7.10 9.85 -0.79
CA TYR A 24 8.44 9.31 -0.56
C TYR A 24 9.04 8.68 -1.83
N LEU A 25 8.21 7.98 -2.62
CA LEU A 25 8.62 7.36 -3.87
C LEU A 25 8.69 8.34 -5.06
N GLY A 26 8.31 9.62 -4.89
CA GLY A 26 8.18 10.58 -6.00
C GLY A 26 7.00 10.28 -6.95
N LEU A 27 6.07 9.43 -6.54
CA LEU A 27 4.89 8.97 -7.30
C LEU A 27 3.57 9.59 -6.79
N GLY A 28 3.66 10.78 -6.18
CA GLY A 28 2.52 11.47 -5.58
C GLY A 28 1.43 11.86 -6.58
N GLY A 29 0.32 12.38 -6.04
CA GLY A 29 -0.80 12.91 -6.81
C GLY A 29 -2.09 12.11 -6.68
N SER A 30 -3.22 12.80 -6.91
CA SER A 30 -4.57 12.25 -6.67
C SER A 30 -4.87 10.99 -7.48
N ARG A 31 -4.35 10.90 -8.71
CA ARG A 31 -4.52 9.73 -9.58
C ARG A 31 -3.82 8.49 -9.02
N ALA A 32 -2.57 8.62 -8.60
CA ALA A 32 -1.81 7.51 -8.02
C ALA A 32 -2.45 7.04 -6.70
N ILE A 33 -2.83 7.97 -5.84
CA ILE A 33 -3.54 7.67 -4.58
C ILE A 33 -4.82 6.88 -4.85
N ASN A 34 -5.66 7.34 -5.79
CA ASN A 34 -6.91 6.67 -6.14
C ASN A 34 -6.67 5.29 -6.76
N GLN A 35 -5.64 5.14 -7.60
CA GLN A 35 -5.30 3.87 -8.22
C GLN A 35 -4.87 2.84 -7.17
N VAL A 36 -3.97 3.20 -6.26
CA VAL A 36 -3.55 2.28 -5.19
C VAL A 36 -4.70 1.96 -4.24
N THR A 37 -5.57 2.95 -3.94
CA THR A 37 -6.79 2.72 -3.16
C THR A 37 -7.70 1.69 -3.83
N SER A 38 -7.85 1.76 -5.17
CA SER A 38 -8.71 0.84 -5.92
C SER A 38 -8.19 -0.59 -5.92
N THR A 39 -6.87 -0.80 -5.77
CA THR A 39 -6.28 -2.13 -5.59
C THR A 39 -6.40 -2.60 -4.14
N PHE A 40 -6.22 -1.72 -3.17
CA PHE A 40 -6.35 -2.07 -1.75
C PHE A 40 -7.74 -2.60 -1.39
N LEU A 41 -8.80 -2.00 -1.95
CA LEU A 41 -10.18 -2.37 -1.61
C LEU A 41 -10.50 -3.85 -1.87
N PRO A 42 -10.32 -4.42 -3.06
CA PRO A 42 -10.62 -5.84 -3.30
C PRO A 42 -9.61 -6.79 -2.64
N GLU A 43 -8.34 -6.39 -2.53
CA GLU A 43 -7.28 -7.29 -2.04
C GLU A 43 -7.22 -7.33 -0.51
N GLY A 44 -7.11 -6.15 0.12
CA GLY A 44 -6.85 -6.01 1.55
C GLY A 44 -8.08 -5.83 2.42
N TYR A 45 -9.21 -5.39 1.84
CA TYR A 45 -10.36 -4.91 2.59
C TYR A 45 -11.64 -5.66 2.24
N ALA A 46 -12.09 -6.52 3.15
CA ALA A 46 -13.33 -7.26 2.97
C ALA A 46 -14.24 -7.09 4.19
N SER A 47 -15.53 -6.91 3.94
CA SER A 47 -16.57 -6.89 4.98
C SER A 47 -16.30 -5.94 6.15
N GLY A 48 -15.62 -4.82 5.90
CA GLY A 48 -15.31 -3.84 6.94
C GLY A 48 -13.94 -4.01 7.60
N TYR A 49 -13.17 -5.06 7.30
CA TYR A 49 -11.91 -5.41 7.96
C TYR A 49 -10.72 -5.37 7.00
N THR A 50 -9.54 -5.07 7.54
CA THR A 50 -8.26 -5.15 6.81
C THR A 50 -7.53 -6.42 7.17
N TYR A 51 -7.18 -7.23 6.16
CA TYR A 51 -6.51 -8.51 6.35
C TYR A 51 -5.04 -8.41 5.95
N SER A 52 -4.14 -8.67 6.90
CA SER A 52 -2.69 -8.68 6.66
C SER A 52 -2.16 -10.03 6.17
N LYS A 53 -3.03 -11.04 6.05
CA LYS A 53 -2.73 -12.39 5.57
C LYS A 53 -3.92 -12.89 4.78
N GLN A 54 -3.67 -13.71 3.76
CA GLN A 54 -4.73 -14.34 2.99
C GLN A 54 -5.57 -15.30 3.85
N LEU A 55 -6.88 -15.27 3.66
CA LEU A 55 -7.78 -16.29 4.21
C LEU A 55 -7.72 -17.55 3.32
N GLY A 56 -7.65 -18.74 3.93
CA GLY A 56 -7.66 -20.00 3.17
C GLY A 56 -6.28 -20.55 2.76
N ASN A 57 -5.24 -20.34 3.58
CA ASN A 57 -3.88 -20.91 3.42
C ASN A 57 -3.12 -20.52 2.14
N GLY A 58 -3.54 -19.48 1.42
CA GLY A 58 -2.76 -18.97 0.30
C GLY A 58 -1.51 -18.19 0.74
N PRO A 59 -0.52 -18.04 -0.15
CA PRO A 59 0.79 -17.49 0.18
C PRO A 59 0.83 -15.95 0.21
N ALA A 60 -0.28 -15.26 -0.07
CA ALA A 60 -0.30 -13.80 -0.13
C ALA A 60 -0.18 -13.16 1.25
N VAL A 61 0.64 -12.12 1.33
CA VAL A 61 1.02 -11.43 2.57
C VAL A 61 0.79 -9.94 2.49
N GLY A 62 0.57 -9.34 3.66
CA GLY A 62 0.38 -7.91 3.82
C GLY A 62 -0.99 -7.44 3.35
N VAL A 63 -1.23 -6.15 3.53
CA VAL A 63 -2.54 -5.54 3.29
C VAL A 63 -2.89 -5.37 1.80
N MET A 64 -1.93 -5.61 0.89
CA MET A 64 -2.16 -5.57 -0.56
C MET A 64 -2.20 -6.98 -1.18
N GLN A 65 -2.25 -8.03 -0.34
CA GLN A 65 -2.23 -9.45 -0.77
C GLN A 65 -1.14 -9.73 -1.81
N MET A 66 0.09 -9.34 -1.51
CA MET A 66 1.22 -9.56 -2.40
C MET A 66 1.74 -10.99 -2.24
N GLU A 67 2.10 -11.63 -3.36
CA GLU A 67 2.77 -12.93 -3.33
C GLU A 67 4.11 -12.84 -2.57
N LEU A 68 4.45 -13.86 -1.78
CA LEU A 68 5.55 -13.81 -0.80
C LEU A 68 6.92 -13.53 -1.44
N THR A 69 7.23 -14.12 -2.60
CA THR A 69 8.50 -13.85 -3.28
C THR A 69 8.58 -12.41 -3.76
N THR A 70 7.49 -11.89 -4.31
CA THR A 70 7.34 -10.49 -4.75
C THR A 70 7.48 -9.52 -3.58
N TYR A 71 6.82 -9.80 -2.45
CA TYR A 71 6.94 -8.99 -1.23
C TYR A 71 8.39 -8.89 -0.78
N ASN A 72 9.08 -10.02 -0.71
CA ASN A 72 10.48 -10.07 -0.29
C ASN A 72 11.41 -9.34 -1.28
N ASP A 73 11.14 -9.42 -2.57
CA ASP A 73 11.92 -8.74 -3.61
C ASP A 73 11.80 -7.21 -3.50
N VAL A 74 10.58 -6.69 -3.26
CA VAL A 74 10.34 -5.26 -3.04
C VAL A 74 11.18 -4.73 -1.87
N TRP A 75 11.22 -5.45 -0.74
CA TRP A 75 12.04 -5.04 0.40
C TRP A 75 13.54 -5.12 0.12
N LYS A 76 13.98 -6.19 -0.55
CA LYS A 76 15.40 -6.46 -0.77
C LYS A 76 16.03 -5.59 -1.85
N ASN A 77 15.27 -5.23 -2.88
CA ASN A 77 15.81 -4.62 -4.10
C ASN A 77 15.16 -3.26 -4.42
N PHE A 78 13.85 -3.10 -4.26
CA PHE A 78 13.17 -1.87 -4.66
C PHE A 78 13.28 -0.77 -3.60
N LEU A 79 13.00 -1.09 -2.33
CA LEU A 79 12.99 -0.12 -1.23
C LEU A 79 14.37 0.06 -0.56
N SER A 80 15.24 -0.96 -0.65
CA SER A 80 16.61 -0.90 -0.12
C SER A 80 17.52 -0.01 -0.97
N THR A 81 17.18 0.18 -2.23
CA THR A 81 17.91 1.05 -3.14
C THR A 81 17.46 2.48 -2.88
N PRO A 82 18.34 3.38 -2.40
CA PRO A 82 18.02 4.79 -2.31
C PRO A 82 17.56 5.26 -3.68
N SER A 83 16.40 5.92 -3.72
CA SER A 83 15.81 6.43 -4.95
C SER A 83 16.88 7.16 -5.77
N ALA A 84 16.89 6.91 -7.07
CA ALA A 84 17.78 7.49 -8.07
C ALA A 84 17.53 9.01 -8.25
N VAL A 85 17.53 9.79 -7.16
CA VAL A 85 17.45 11.25 -7.10
C VAL A 85 18.83 11.87 -7.34
N THR A 86 19.63 11.24 -8.22
CA THR A 86 20.95 11.73 -8.62
C THR A 86 21.03 12.08 -10.11
N TRP A 87 20.01 11.74 -10.92
CA TRP A 87 20.09 11.90 -12.38
C TRP A 87 19.40 13.15 -12.97
N LEU A 88 19.03 14.14 -12.16
CA LEU A 88 18.48 15.43 -12.63
C LEU A 88 19.07 16.64 -11.88
N ARG A 89 20.39 16.66 -11.71
CA ARG A 89 21.13 17.87 -11.30
C ARG A 89 22.26 18.16 -12.28
N TYR A 90 21.93 18.59 -13.49
CA TYR A 90 22.76 19.42 -14.37
C TYR A 90 21.85 20.29 -15.22
#